data_AF-A0A7S2VPG7-F1
#
_entry.id   AF-A0A7S2VPG7-F1
#
_cell.length_a   1.000
_cell.length_b   1.000
_cell.length_c   1.000
_cell.angle_alpha   90.00
_cell.angle_beta   90.00
_cell.angle_gamma   90.00
#
_symmetry.space_group_name_H-M   'P 1'
#
loop_
_entity.id
_entity.type
_entity.pdbx_description
1 polymer ?
#
loop_
_entity_poly.entity_id
_entity_poly.type
_entity_poly.pdbx_seq_one_letter_code
_entity_poly.pdbx_strand_id
1 'polypeptide(L)'
;ETLKKLGCAEELQRVIDSKKVRAGKGKMRNRRYTMRRGPLVVYNEDNGIVRAMRNIPGVETACVTRLNLLKVAPGGTLGRFIIWTEGAFKKMNEMYGTLKSGAPMKKGYHLPRAQMENADIARIINSSEVQSVLRPKLEAPKKFALKRNALRSASTMEKLNPAFAEAKAARKAASAAGKRKVREAASKEHNKKHKRGEDTFYKKHKRGE
;
A
#
# COMPACT_ATOMS: atom_id res chain seq x y z
N GLU A 1 -42.49 -7.91 15.99
CA GLU A 1 -41.94 -9.25 16.32
C GLU A 1 -41.28 -9.95 15.14
N THR A 2 -41.90 -9.96 13.96
CA THR A 2 -41.35 -10.62 12.74
C THR A 2 -39.89 -10.25 12.45
N LEU A 3 -39.52 -8.96 12.49
CA LEU A 3 -38.14 -8.52 12.27
C LEU A 3 -37.16 -9.05 13.34
N LYS A 4 -37.61 -9.23 14.59
CA LYS A 4 -36.78 -9.81 15.66
C LYS A 4 -36.53 -11.30 15.39
N LYS A 5 -37.56 -12.03 14.95
CA LYS A 5 -37.45 -13.45 14.54
C LYS A 5 -36.49 -13.65 13.36
N LEU A 6 -36.44 -12.69 12.44
CA LEU A 6 -35.48 -12.66 11.32
C LEU A 6 -34.06 -12.24 11.72
N GLY A 7 -33.75 -12.09 13.01
CA GLY A 7 -32.43 -11.70 13.50
C GLY A 7 -32.11 -10.21 13.34
N CYS A 8 -33.07 -9.34 12.99
CA CYS A 8 -32.82 -7.91 12.79
C CYS A 8 -32.81 -7.11 14.11
N ALA A 9 -32.79 -7.77 15.27
CA ALA A 9 -32.97 -7.12 16.57
C ALA A 9 -31.84 -6.13 16.87
N GLU A 10 -30.58 -6.53 16.65
CA GLU A 10 -29.40 -5.67 16.88
C GLU A 10 -29.39 -4.45 15.96
N GLU A 11 -29.72 -4.63 14.68
CA GLU A 11 -29.80 -3.54 13.71
C GLU A 11 -30.90 -2.53 14.07
N LEU A 12 -32.07 -3.01 14.52
CA LEU A 12 -33.15 -2.14 14.97
C LEU A 12 -32.74 -1.36 16.23
N GLN A 13 -32.09 -2.01 17.19
CA GLN A 13 -31.61 -1.37 18.41
C GLN A 13 -30.59 -0.27 18.08
N ARG A 14 -29.61 -0.58 17.20
CA ARG A 14 -28.62 0.39 16.70
C ARG A 14 -29.25 1.63 16.07
N VAL A 15 -30.37 1.46 15.35
CA VAL A 15 -31.09 2.57 14.72
C VAL A 15 -31.87 3.40 15.75
N ILE A 16 -32.53 2.74 16.71
CA ILE A 16 -33.25 3.41 17.81
C ILE A 16 -32.30 4.29 18.62
N ASP A 17 -31.16 3.73 19.04
CA ASP A 17 -30.15 4.44 19.85
C ASP A 17 -29.48 5.58 19.07
N SER A 18 -29.47 5.50 17.74
CA SER A 18 -28.86 6.53 16.89
C SER A 18 -29.65 7.83 16.80
N LYS A 19 -30.91 7.86 17.28
CA LYS A 19 -31.77 9.03 17.20
C LYS A 19 -31.27 10.11 18.17
N LYS A 20 -30.64 11.14 17.62
CA LYS A 20 -30.13 12.28 18.38
C LYS A 20 -30.58 13.62 17.83
N VAL A 21 -30.54 14.64 18.69
CA VAL A 21 -30.81 16.03 18.29
C VAL A 21 -29.68 16.53 17.39
N ARG A 22 -30.04 17.06 16.21
CA ARG A 22 -29.11 17.56 15.19
C ARG A 22 -28.31 18.74 15.73
N ALA A 23 -27.01 18.80 15.45
CA ALA A 23 -26.21 19.98 15.77
C ALA A 23 -26.54 21.19 14.85
N GLY A 24 -26.31 22.41 15.34
CA GLY A 24 -26.44 23.64 14.56
C GLY A 24 -27.87 24.12 14.26
N LYS A 25 -27.98 25.07 13.31
CA LYS A 25 -29.23 25.79 12.99
C LYS A 25 -30.32 24.93 12.34
N GLY A 26 -29.99 23.72 11.90
CA GLY A 26 -30.96 22.79 11.30
C GLY A 26 -32.11 22.43 12.23
N LYS A 27 -31.87 22.45 13.56
CA LYS A 27 -32.91 22.21 14.59
C LYS A 27 -34.09 23.16 14.49
N MET A 28 -33.84 24.41 14.13
CA MET A 28 -34.86 25.47 14.01
C MET A 28 -35.66 25.38 12.71
N ARG A 29 -35.26 24.51 11.76
CA ARG A 29 -35.86 24.38 10.42
C ARG A 29 -36.50 23.00 10.22
N ASN A 30 -37.27 22.52 11.19
CA ASN A 30 -37.98 21.22 11.15
C ASN A 30 -37.09 19.99 10.87
N ARG A 31 -35.78 20.07 11.17
CA ARG A 31 -34.81 18.96 11.01
C ARG A 31 -34.13 18.65 12.34
N ARG A 32 -34.92 18.64 13.43
CA ARG A 32 -34.44 18.52 14.81
C ARG A 32 -33.71 17.21 15.09
N TYR A 33 -34.11 16.10 14.47
CA TYR A 33 -33.51 14.79 14.74
C TYR A 33 -32.71 14.28 13.54
N THR A 34 -31.67 13.51 13.82
CA THR A 34 -30.98 12.65 12.86
C THR A 34 -30.99 11.23 13.37
N MET A 35 -31.12 10.28 12.45
CA MET A 35 -31.11 8.87 12.74
C MET A 35 -30.40 8.12 11.61
N ARG A 36 -29.85 6.95 11.91
CA ARG A 36 -29.29 6.04 10.92
C ARG A 36 -30.40 5.40 10.10
N ARG A 37 -30.05 4.90 8.92
CA ARG A 37 -30.94 4.10 8.07
C ARG A 37 -30.85 2.65 8.51
N GLY A 38 -32.01 2.04 8.69
CA GLY A 38 -32.14 0.62 9.00
C GLY A 38 -32.52 -0.19 7.77
N PRO A 39 -33.13 -1.37 7.97
CA PRO A 39 -33.53 -2.27 6.90
C PRO A 39 -34.47 -1.61 5.88
N LEU A 40 -34.35 -1.99 4.62
CA LEU A 40 -35.32 -1.65 3.56
C LEU A 40 -36.16 -2.89 3.25
N VAL A 41 -37.47 -2.83 3.44
CA VAL A 41 -38.38 -3.92 3.10
C VAL A 41 -38.93 -3.70 1.68
N VAL A 42 -38.65 -4.62 0.77
CA VAL A 42 -39.10 -4.57 -0.62
C VAL A 42 -40.25 -5.54 -0.85
N TYR A 43 -41.36 -5.02 -1.35
CA TYR A 43 -42.61 -5.74 -1.57
C TYR A 43 -43.12 -5.60 -3.01
N ASN A 44 -43.94 -6.56 -3.44
CA ASN A 44 -44.67 -6.46 -4.71
C ASN A 44 -46.00 -5.71 -4.52
N GLU A 45 -46.84 -6.21 -3.60
CA GLU A 45 -48.18 -5.68 -3.31
C GLU A 45 -48.29 -5.18 -1.86
N ASP A 46 -49.03 -4.08 -1.67
CA ASP A 46 -49.21 -3.47 -0.35
C ASP A 46 -50.42 -4.08 0.38
N ASN A 47 -50.25 -5.29 0.88
CA ASN A 47 -51.24 -5.96 1.73
C ASN A 47 -51.13 -5.52 3.19
N GLY A 48 -50.97 -4.20 3.42
CA GLY A 48 -50.78 -3.60 4.74
C GLY A 48 -49.33 -3.54 5.24
N ILE A 49 -48.36 -4.06 4.47
CA ILE A 49 -46.92 -4.05 4.82
C ILE A 49 -46.41 -2.63 5.02
N VAL A 50 -46.83 -1.67 4.17
CA VAL A 50 -46.39 -0.29 4.29
C VAL A 50 -46.87 0.33 5.60
N ARG A 51 -48.12 0.06 5.99
CA ARG A 51 -48.70 0.58 7.24
C ARG A 51 -48.01 -0.05 8.45
N ALA A 52 -47.77 -1.35 8.43
CA ALA A 52 -47.12 -2.07 9.52
C ALA A 52 -45.68 -1.60 9.78
N MET A 53 -44.92 -1.29 8.72
CA MET A 53 -43.49 -0.99 8.84
C MET A 53 -43.17 0.52 8.98
N ARG A 54 -44.09 1.42 8.59
CA ARG A 54 -43.82 2.88 8.52
C ARG A 54 -43.39 3.52 9.84
N ASN A 55 -43.96 3.07 10.96
CA ASN A 55 -43.71 3.69 12.27
C ASN A 55 -42.52 3.05 13.02
N ILE A 56 -41.83 2.07 12.41
CA ILE A 56 -40.64 1.48 13.01
C ILE A 56 -39.44 2.39 12.71
N PRO A 57 -38.65 2.84 13.71
CA PRO A 57 -37.53 3.74 13.49
C PRO A 57 -36.54 3.22 12.43
N GLY A 58 -36.37 3.98 11.36
CA GLY A 58 -35.36 3.81 10.32
C GLY A 58 -35.57 2.64 9.38
N VAL A 59 -36.64 1.88 9.57
CA VAL A 59 -37.15 0.94 8.57
C VAL A 59 -37.83 1.73 7.47
N GLU A 60 -37.52 1.39 6.23
CA GLU A 60 -38.20 1.97 5.06
C GLU A 60 -38.82 0.87 4.23
N THR A 61 -39.82 1.22 3.43
CA THR A 61 -40.44 0.30 2.47
C THR A 61 -40.28 0.83 1.05
N ALA A 62 -40.18 -0.10 0.09
CA ALA A 62 -40.17 0.20 -1.33
C ALA A 62 -40.91 -0.88 -2.12
N CYS A 63 -41.62 -0.47 -3.16
CA CYS A 63 -42.23 -1.40 -4.11
C CYS A 63 -41.19 -1.81 -5.15
N VAL A 64 -41.15 -3.09 -5.54
CA VAL A 64 -40.16 -3.63 -6.49
C VAL A 64 -40.22 -2.95 -7.87
N THR A 65 -41.42 -2.58 -8.33
CA THR A 65 -41.59 -1.91 -9.63
C THR A 65 -41.07 -0.48 -9.64
N ARG A 66 -41.04 0.15 -8.45
CA ARG A 66 -40.63 1.55 -8.24
C ARG A 66 -39.48 1.62 -7.23
N LEU A 67 -38.47 0.77 -7.42
CA LEU A 67 -37.30 0.73 -6.57
C LEU A 67 -36.49 2.02 -6.74
N ASN A 68 -36.34 2.79 -5.66
CA ASN A 68 -35.65 4.08 -5.70
C ASN A 68 -34.19 3.93 -5.27
N LEU A 69 -33.26 4.41 -6.10
CA LEU A 69 -31.82 4.42 -5.80
C LEU A 69 -31.49 5.13 -4.49
N LEU A 70 -32.16 6.24 -4.16
CA LEU A 70 -31.93 7.00 -2.92
C LEU A 70 -32.27 6.19 -1.66
N LYS A 71 -33.16 5.21 -1.78
CA LYS A 71 -33.48 4.27 -0.71
C LYS A 71 -32.51 3.09 -0.70
N VAL A 72 -32.13 2.56 -1.87
CA VAL A 72 -31.20 1.42 -1.96
C VAL A 72 -29.78 1.81 -1.55
N ALA A 73 -29.32 2.99 -1.96
CA ALA A 73 -27.97 3.51 -1.73
C ALA A 73 -28.01 4.94 -1.13
N PRO A 74 -28.48 5.09 0.12
CA PRO A 74 -28.60 6.40 0.75
C PRO A 74 -27.23 7.05 0.94
N GLY A 75 -27.03 8.24 0.37
CA GLY A 75 -25.73 8.93 0.42
C GLY A 75 -24.68 8.34 -0.52
N GLY A 76 -25.07 7.52 -1.49
CA GLY A 76 -24.16 6.92 -2.48
C GLY A 76 -23.40 5.70 -1.99
N THR A 77 -23.72 5.16 -0.81
CA THR A 77 -23.12 3.93 -0.29
C THR A 77 -23.82 2.69 -0.83
N LEU A 78 -23.05 1.73 -1.34
CA LEU A 78 -23.55 0.45 -1.83
C LEU A 78 -23.73 -0.53 -0.65
N GLY A 79 -24.69 -1.46 -0.77
CA GLY A 79 -24.88 -2.53 0.21
C GLY A 79 -25.73 -2.14 1.43
N ARG A 80 -26.98 -1.68 1.21
CA ARG A 80 -27.97 -1.57 2.29
C ARG A 80 -28.53 -2.95 2.64
N PHE A 81 -28.86 -3.16 3.91
CA PHE A 81 -29.59 -4.37 4.33
C PHE A 81 -31.04 -4.32 3.83
N ILE A 82 -31.38 -5.19 2.88
CA ILE A 82 -32.68 -5.24 2.21
C ILE A 82 -33.37 -6.56 2.52
N ILE A 83 -34.63 -6.50 2.96
CA ILE A 83 -35.49 -7.64 3.21
C ILE A 83 -36.45 -7.75 2.04
N TRP A 84 -36.41 -8.88 1.32
CA TRP A 84 -37.26 -9.13 0.16
C TRP A 84 -38.43 -10.04 0.54
N THR A 85 -39.63 -9.65 0.12
CA THR A 85 -40.74 -10.61 0.05
C THR A 85 -40.53 -11.56 -1.13
N GLU A 86 -41.02 -12.79 -1.02
CA GLU A 86 -40.90 -13.79 -2.09
C GLU A 86 -41.45 -13.26 -3.44
N GLY A 87 -42.65 -12.67 -3.42
CA GLY A 87 -43.26 -12.11 -4.63
C GLY A 87 -42.45 -10.94 -5.23
N ALA A 88 -41.81 -10.12 -4.40
CA ALA A 88 -40.91 -9.08 -4.90
C ALA A 88 -39.67 -9.68 -5.57
N PHE A 89 -39.10 -10.74 -4.98
CA PHE A 89 -37.91 -11.38 -5.51
C PHE A 89 -38.18 -12.06 -6.86
N LYS A 90 -39.32 -12.75 -7.01
CA LYS A 90 -39.74 -13.34 -8.30
C LYS A 90 -39.91 -12.27 -9.38
N LYS A 91 -40.60 -11.17 -9.06
CA LYS A 91 -40.87 -10.07 -10.00
C LYS A 91 -39.61 -9.30 -10.43
N MET A 92 -38.52 -9.39 -9.68
CA MET A 92 -37.26 -8.74 -10.05
C MET A 92 -36.71 -9.27 -11.40
N ASN A 93 -36.86 -10.58 -11.65
CA ASN A 93 -36.42 -11.19 -12.91
C ASN A 93 -37.25 -10.68 -14.11
N GLU A 94 -38.55 -10.49 -13.93
CA GLU A 94 -39.43 -9.89 -14.95
C GLU A 94 -39.09 -8.41 -15.22
N MET A 95 -38.65 -7.69 -14.17
CA MET A 95 -38.33 -6.26 -14.26
C MET A 95 -37.00 -5.98 -14.95
N TYR A 96 -35.99 -6.81 -14.74
CA TYR A 96 -34.61 -6.57 -15.20
C TYR A 96 -34.09 -7.61 -16.20
N GLY A 97 -34.80 -8.72 -16.39
CA GLY A 97 -34.36 -9.81 -17.25
C GLY A 97 -33.21 -10.60 -16.65
N THR A 98 -32.53 -11.35 -17.52
CA THR A 98 -31.33 -12.13 -17.16
C THR A 98 -30.11 -11.59 -17.90
N LEU A 99 -28.92 -12.11 -17.62
CA LEU A 99 -27.72 -11.79 -18.39
C LEU A 99 -27.82 -12.18 -19.87
N LYS A 100 -28.70 -13.14 -20.20
CA LYS A 100 -28.87 -13.68 -21.56
C LYS A 100 -30.08 -13.10 -22.29
N SER A 101 -31.10 -12.67 -21.55
CA SER A 101 -32.37 -12.19 -22.10
C SER A 101 -32.69 -10.77 -21.61
N GLY A 102 -33.16 -9.91 -22.52
CA GLY A 102 -33.62 -8.56 -22.16
C GLY A 102 -34.78 -8.56 -21.15
N ALA A 103 -35.03 -7.41 -20.55
CA ALA A 103 -36.07 -7.25 -19.53
C ALA A 103 -37.49 -7.25 -20.14
N PRO A 104 -38.39 -8.17 -19.72
CA PRO A 104 -39.78 -8.17 -20.20
C PRO A 104 -40.54 -6.88 -19.91
N MET A 105 -40.43 -6.34 -18.69
CA MET A 105 -41.22 -5.16 -18.29
C MET A 105 -40.57 -3.83 -18.69
N LYS A 106 -39.25 -3.79 -18.87
CA LYS A 106 -38.53 -2.57 -19.26
C LYS A 106 -38.13 -2.64 -20.72
N LYS A 107 -38.95 -2.03 -21.58
CA LYS A 107 -38.73 -2.01 -23.03
C LYS A 107 -37.32 -1.53 -23.38
N GLY A 108 -36.59 -2.36 -24.14
CA GLY A 108 -35.24 -2.07 -24.62
C GLY A 108 -34.14 -2.14 -23.55
N TYR A 109 -34.45 -2.49 -22.30
CA TYR A 109 -33.47 -2.58 -21.24
C TYR A 109 -32.80 -3.95 -21.20
N HIS A 110 -31.48 -3.94 -21.06
CA HIS A 110 -30.64 -5.11 -20.80
C HIS A 110 -29.74 -4.83 -19.61
N LEU A 111 -29.40 -5.87 -18.86
CA LEU A 111 -28.43 -5.74 -17.78
C LEU A 111 -27.07 -5.30 -18.34
N PRO A 112 -26.38 -4.33 -17.71
CA PRO A 112 -25.04 -3.94 -18.11
C PRO A 112 -24.09 -5.13 -18.08
N ARG A 113 -23.30 -5.31 -19.15
CA ARG A 113 -22.26 -6.33 -19.19
C ARG A 113 -21.00 -5.81 -18.49
N ALA A 114 -20.48 -6.59 -17.56
CA ALA A 114 -19.20 -6.30 -16.93
C ALA A 114 -18.06 -6.40 -17.96
N GLN A 115 -16.97 -5.65 -17.73
CA GLN A 115 -15.79 -5.71 -18.59
C GLN A 115 -15.04 -7.05 -18.49
N MET A 116 -15.18 -7.73 -17.35
CA MET A 116 -14.61 -9.05 -17.09
C MET A 116 -15.75 -10.03 -16.78
N GLU A 117 -15.65 -11.25 -17.29
CA GLU A 117 -16.59 -12.33 -16.96
C GLU A 117 -16.38 -12.82 -15.52
N ASN A 118 -15.12 -12.99 -15.11
CA ASN A 118 -14.74 -13.34 -13.75
C ASN A 118 -13.93 -12.20 -13.11
N ALA A 119 -14.39 -11.72 -11.96
CA ALA A 119 -13.72 -10.65 -11.20
C ALA A 119 -12.57 -11.16 -10.30
N ASP A 120 -12.43 -12.48 -10.09
CA ASP A 120 -11.35 -13.05 -9.29
C ASP A 120 -10.04 -13.09 -10.09
N ILE A 121 -9.32 -11.96 -10.04
CA ILE A 121 -8.02 -11.79 -10.69
C ILE A 121 -6.97 -12.71 -10.06
N ALA A 122 -7.02 -12.94 -8.75
CA ALA A 122 -6.03 -13.77 -8.07
C ALA A 122 -6.10 -15.22 -8.56
N ARG A 123 -7.30 -15.77 -8.74
CA ARG A 123 -7.49 -17.08 -9.35
C ARG A 123 -6.95 -17.16 -10.77
N ILE A 124 -7.19 -16.13 -11.58
CA ILE A 124 -6.68 -16.07 -12.97
C ILE A 124 -5.15 -16.02 -12.96
N ILE A 125 -4.56 -15.18 -12.11
CA ILE A 125 -3.10 -15.06 -11.99
C ILE A 125 -2.49 -16.40 -11.56
N ASN A 126 -3.08 -17.08 -10.59
CA ASN A 126 -2.56 -18.33 -10.03
C ASN A 126 -2.92 -19.59 -10.83
N SER A 127 -3.60 -19.44 -11.97
CA SER A 127 -3.90 -20.54 -12.87
C SER A 127 -2.63 -21.11 -13.51
N SER A 128 -2.61 -22.41 -13.84
CA SER A 128 -1.44 -23.07 -14.42
C SER A 128 -1.11 -22.52 -15.79
N GLU A 129 -2.11 -22.12 -16.56
CA GLU A 129 -1.99 -21.53 -17.89
C GLU A 129 -1.21 -20.20 -17.83
N VAL A 130 -1.48 -19.37 -16.82
CA VAL A 130 -0.75 -18.11 -16.62
C VAL A 130 0.61 -18.36 -15.99
N GLN A 131 0.68 -19.16 -14.93
CA GLN A 131 1.94 -19.40 -14.20
C GLN A 131 2.99 -20.17 -15.02
N SER A 132 2.59 -21.06 -15.92
CA SER A 132 3.53 -21.80 -16.78
C SER A 132 4.26 -20.92 -17.81
N VAL A 133 3.65 -19.81 -18.21
CA VAL A 133 4.23 -18.87 -19.19
C VAL A 133 4.96 -17.70 -18.51
N LEU A 134 4.61 -17.40 -17.25
CA LEU A 134 5.22 -16.30 -16.51
C LEU A 134 6.72 -16.54 -16.27
N ARG A 135 7.50 -15.47 -16.49
CA ARG A 135 8.91 -15.46 -16.15
C ARG A 135 9.08 -15.49 -14.62
N PRO A 136 10.14 -16.13 -14.11
CA PRO A 136 10.46 -16.06 -12.69
C PRO A 136 10.62 -14.60 -12.27
N LYS A 137 10.22 -14.32 -11.03
CA LYS A 137 10.33 -12.99 -10.44
C LYS A 137 11.80 -12.54 -10.45
N LEU A 138 12.05 -11.35 -11.00
CA LEU A 138 13.38 -10.73 -10.93
C LEU A 138 13.68 -10.30 -9.50
N GLU A 139 14.91 -10.53 -9.07
CA GLU A 139 15.40 -10.03 -7.79
C GLU A 139 15.30 -8.51 -7.73
N ALA A 140 14.84 -7.99 -6.59
CA ALA A 140 14.76 -6.56 -6.40
C ALA A 140 16.16 -5.93 -6.54
N PRO A 141 16.28 -4.72 -7.13
CA PRO A 141 17.56 -4.07 -7.23
C PRO A 141 18.18 -3.93 -5.84
N LYS A 142 19.47 -4.25 -5.73
CA LYS A 142 20.19 -4.15 -4.45
C LYS A 142 20.06 -2.73 -3.94
N LYS A 143 19.50 -2.56 -2.74
CA LYS A 143 19.56 -1.28 -2.03
C LYS A 143 21.01 -0.99 -1.73
N PHE A 144 21.57 0.03 -2.37
CA PHE A 144 22.96 0.41 -2.14
C PHE A 144 23.12 0.86 -0.69
N ALA A 145 24.00 0.18 0.05
CA ALA A 145 24.40 0.62 1.38
C ALA A 145 25.11 1.98 1.31
N LEU A 146 25.19 2.66 2.45
CA LEU A 146 25.93 3.93 2.57
C LEU A 146 27.36 3.76 2.05
N LYS A 147 27.78 4.62 1.11
CA LYS A 147 29.13 4.57 0.54
C LYS A 147 30.16 4.88 1.63
N ARG A 148 30.94 3.87 2.05
CA ARG A 148 32.04 4.04 2.99
C ARG A 148 33.31 4.43 2.25
N ASN A 149 34.06 5.37 2.80
CA ASN A 149 35.35 5.77 2.22
C ASN A 149 36.41 4.68 2.48
N ALA A 150 36.94 4.08 1.42
CA ALA A 150 37.94 3.02 1.50
C ALA A 150 39.25 3.46 2.16
N LEU A 151 39.69 4.70 1.94
CA LEU A 151 40.93 5.21 2.54
C LEU A 151 40.82 5.38 4.06
N ARG A 152 39.60 5.57 4.57
CA ARG A 152 39.33 5.70 6.02
C ARG A 152 38.92 4.38 6.69
N SER A 153 38.32 3.45 5.94
CA SER A 153 37.84 2.16 6.46
C SER A 153 38.69 1.00 5.91
N ALA A 154 39.53 0.42 6.76
CA ALA A 154 40.41 -0.68 6.39
C ALA A 154 39.65 -1.89 5.79
N SER A 155 38.53 -2.29 6.38
CA SER A 155 37.71 -3.41 5.88
C SER A 155 37.07 -3.13 4.52
N THR A 156 36.80 -1.86 4.19
CA THR A 156 36.32 -1.48 2.86
C THR A 156 37.47 -1.50 1.84
N MET A 157 38.67 -1.07 2.24
CA MET A 157 39.87 -1.16 1.40
C MET A 157 40.28 -2.60 1.13
N GLU A 158 40.23 -3.49 2.13
CA GLU A 158 40.56 -4.91 1.98
C GLU A 158 39.64 -5.62 0.98
N LYS A 159 38.36 -5.23 0.93
CA LYS A 159 37.41 -5.73 -0.08
C LYS A 159 37.72 -5.24 -1.50
N LEU A 160 38.29 -4.04 -1.64
CA LEU A 160 38.64 -3.46 -2.94
C LEU A 160 40.02 -3.92 -3.41
N ASN A 161 40.96 -4.08 -2.48
CA ASN A 161 42.33 -4.48 -2.75
C ASN A 161 42.71 -5.64 -1.82
N PRO A 162 42.76 -6.89 -2.33
CA PRO A 162 43.08 -8.08 -1.52
C PRO A 162 44.50 -8.03 -0.94
N ALA A 163 45.47 -7.42 -1.63
CA ALA A 163 46.85 -7.30 -1.16
C ALA A 163 47.04 -6.21 -0.07
N PHE A 164 46.00 -5.42 0.23
CA PHE A 164 46.11 -4.31 1.19
C PHE A 164 46.47 -4.79 2.60
N ALA A 165 45.92 -5.93 3.03
CA ALA A 165 46.20 -6.49 4.36
C ALA A 165 47.69 -6.84 4.50
N GLU A 166 48.24 -7.54 3.51
CA GLU A 166 49.65 -7.93 3.46
C GLU A 166 50.57 -6.71 3.34
N ALA A 167 50.26 -5.77 2.44
CA ALA A 167 51.04 -4.54 2.28
C ALA A 167 51.03 -3.68 3.54
N LYS A 168 49.89 -3.61 4.25
CA LYS A 168 49.77 -2.91 5.53
C LYS A 168 50.55 -3.62 6.64
N ALA A 169 50.49 -4.95 6.70
CA ALA A 169 51.28 -5.75 7.65
C ALA A 169 52.79 -5.60 7.40
N ALA A 170 53.22 -5.70 6.14
CA ALA A 170 54.61 -5.49 5.71
C ALA A 170 55.08 -4.07 6.02
N ARG A 171 54.25 -3.04 5.77
CA ARG A 171 54.56 -1.64 6.11
C ARG A 171 54.68 -1.45 7.63
N LYS A 172 53.78 -2.04 8.42
CA LYS A 172 53.83 -1.99 9.90
C LYS A 172 55.11 -2.66 10.43
N ALA A 173 55.46 -3.82 9.89
CA ALA A 173 56.70 -4.54 10.22
C ALA A 173 57.95 -3.74 9.81
N ALA A 174 57.92 -3.07 8.65
CA ALA A 174 59.03 -2.23 8.18
C ALA A 174 59.20 -0.94 9.00
N SER A 175 58.10 -0.38 9.53
CA SER A 175 58.10 0.84 10.36
C SER A 175 58.42 0.60 11.85
N ALA A 176 58.51 -0.65 12.30
CA ALA A 176 58.88 -0.96 13.67
C ALA A 176 60.25 -0.34 14.02
N ALA A 177 60.35 0.31 15.17
CA ALA A 177 61.33 1.32 15.55
C ALA A 177 62.83 0.93 15.49
N GLY A 178 63.16 -0.33 15.19
CA GLY A 178 64.53 -0.82 15.09
C GLY A 178 65.25 -0.46 13.78
N LYS A 179 64.55 -0.42 12.63
CA LYS A 179 65.22 -0.27 11.31
C LYS A 179 65.51 1.18 10.92
N ARG A 180 64.86 2.17 11.56
CA ARG A 180 65.04 3.59 11.25
C ARG A 180 66.41 4.11 11.68
N LYS A 181 66.86 3.77 12.90
CA LYS A 181 68.19 4.16 13.41
C LYS A 181 69.32 3.57 12.55
N VAL A 182 69.17 2.32 12.13
CA VAL A 182 70.14 1.64 11.24
C VAL A 182 70.18 2.30 9.86
N ARG A 183 69.03 2.63 9.26
CA ARG A 183 68.96 3.35 7.98
C ARG A 183 69.51 4.77 8.06
N GLU A 184 69.24 5.49 9.15
CA GLU A 184 69.79 6.84 9.38
C GLU A 184 71.31 6.79 9.57
N ALA A 185 71.84 5.78 10.28
CA ALA A 185 73.28 5.58 10.43
C ALA A 185 73.96 5.26 9.08
N ALA A 186 73.39 4.34 8.30
CA ALA A 186 73.89 4.00 6.97
C ALA A 186 73.83 5.20 6.00
N SER A 187 72.76 6.00 6.04
CA SER A 187 72.66 7.22 5.23
C SER A 187 73.69 8.28 5.65
N LYS A 188 73.95 8.45 6.95
CA LYS A 188 75.01 9.33 7.45
C LYS A 188 76.40 8.87 6.99
N GLU A 189 76.67 7.56 6.99
CA GLU A 189 77.95 7.02 6.53
C GLU A 189 78.14 7.19 5.01
N HIS A 190 77.11 6.90 4.22
CA HIS A 190 77.11 7.14 2.78
C HIS A 190 77.31 8.63 2.46
N ASN A 191 76.61 9.51 3.17
CA ASN A 191 76.77 10.95 3.00
C ASN A 191 78.18 11.42 3.41
N LYS A 192 78.79 10.88 4.48
CA LYS A 192 80.20 11.18 4.81
C LYS A 192 81.18 10.80 3.70
N LYS A 193 80.95 9.66 3.02
CA LYS A 193 81.85 9.16 1.96
C LYS A 193 81.67 9.92 0.64
N HIS A 194 80.44 10.29 0.27
CA HIS A 194 80.13 10.80 -1.06
C HIS A 194 79.74 12.28 -1.12
N LYS A 195 79.44 12.92 0.02
CA LYS A 195 79.14 14.36 0.06
C LYS A 195 80.44 15.17 0.15
N ARG A 196 81.31 15.03 -0.86
CA ARG A 196 82.53 15.85 -1.07
C ARG A 196 82.24 17.21 -1.74
N GLY A 197 80.97 17.42 -2.12
CA GLY A 197 80.53 18.57 -2.91
C GLY A 197 80.81 19.92 -2.28
N GLU A 198 80.76 20.05 -0.95
CA GLU A 198 81.05 21.35 -0.30
C GLU A 198 82.53 21.73 -0.42
N ASP A 199 83.46 20.78 -0.22
CA ASP A 199 84.90 21.07 -0.31
C ASP A 199 85.37 21.36 -1.75
N THR A 200 84.78 20.69 -2.74
CA THR A 200 85.15 20.88 -4.16
C THR A 200 84.45 22.07 -4.82
N PHE A 201 83.24 22.43 -4.39
CA PHE A 201 82.50 23.58 -4.93
C PHE A 201 83.08 24.91 -4.43
N TYR A 202 83.36 25.04 -3.12
CA TYR A 202 83.90 26.28 -2.55
C TYR A 202 85.39 26.50 -2.84
N LYS A 203 86.21 25.45 -3.02
CA LYS A 203 87.63 25.61 -3.45
C LYS A 203 87.79 26.07 -4.90
N LYS A 204 86.85 25.70 -5.77
CA LYS A 204 86.89 26.08 -7.20
C LYS A 204 86.49 27.54 -7.42
N HIS A 205 85.62 28.10 -6.57
CA HIS A 205 85.22 29.50 -6.61
C HIS A 205 86.23 30.49 -5.98
N LYS A 206 87.15 30.03 -5.12
CA LYS A 206 88.20 30.90 -4.51
C LYS A 206 89.51 31.01 -5.30
N ARG A 207 89.68 30.29 -6.42
CA ARG A 207 90.88 30.35 -7.30
C ARG A 207 90.60 31.03 -8.65
N GLY A 208 89.54 31.83 -8.72
CA GLY A 208 89.16 32.60 -9.89
C GLY A 208 89.01 34.08 -9.56
N GLU A 209 90.10 34.70 -9.13
CA GLU A 209 90.47 36.11 -9.30
C GLU A 209 91.98 36.17 -9.53
#